data_AF-A0A954B4J9-F1
#
_entry.id   AF-A0A954B4J9-F1
#
_cell.length_a   1.000
_cell.length_b   1.000
_cell.length_c   1.000
_cell.angle_alpha   90.00
_cell.angle_beta   90.00
_cell.angle_gamma   90.00
#
_symmetry.space_group_name_H-M   'P 1'
#
loop_
_entity.id
_entity.type
_entity.pdbx_description
1 polymer ?
#
loop_
_entity_poly.entity_id
_entity_poly.type
_entity_poly.pdbx_seq_one_letter_code
_entity_poly.pdbx_strand_id
1 'polypeptide(L)'
;MGIDIREGPQLECINCALCIDACDEIMKKVGRPIGLIAYDSYANLDRAKQGKPGRYKLIRPRTILYGALMAFVGVLMIYALSTRQTMGLNVIRDRSPPFVRLADGSIRNDYALKLINMTDHPRRVQIALAGLEGARLQAPALDASGDVVVQANADSVTNVRIHVVAPSNVGAGSHHLTFTIRDTETGDVATSASAFLAGSPP
;
A
#
# COMPACT_ATOMS: atom_id res chain seq x y z
N MET A 1 -39.22 -31.68 -1.12
CA MET A 1 -37.95 -32.03 -0.46
C MET A 1 -38.08 -31.62 0.99
N GLY A 2 -38.01 -32.56 1.92
CA GLY A 2 -38.14 -32.30 3.36
C GLY A 2 -36.95 -32.90 4.08
N ILE A 3 -36.43 -32.18 5.08
CA ILE A 3 -35.29 -32.62 5.90
C ILE A 3 -35.83 -33.38 7.10
N ASP A 4 -35.27 -34.55 7.41
CA ASP A 4 -35.51 -35.25 8.68
C ASP A 4 -34.27 -35.15 9.57
N ILE A 5 -34.35 -34.25 10.55
CA ILE A 5 -33.27 -33.98 11.51
C ILE A 5 -32.84 -35.20 12.34
N ARG A 6 -33.66 -36.26 12.41
CA ARG A 6 -33.35 -37.49 13.16
C ARG A 6 -32.34 -38.37 12.43
N GLU A 7 -32.26 -38.25 11.10
CA GLU A 7 -31.31 -39.00 10.27
C GLU A 7 -29.93 -38.34 10.26
N GLY A 8 -29.78 -37.17 10.87
CA GLY A 8 -28.53 -36.41 10.93
C GLY A 8 -28.37 -35.45 9.74
N PRO A 9 -27.13 -35.06 9.40
CA PRO A 9 -26.89 -34.12 8.31
C PRO A 9 -27.18 -34.77 6.94
N GLN A 10 -28.14 -34.22 6.23
CA GLN A 10 -28.53 -34.58 4.86
C GLN A 10 -27.96 -33.56 3.86
N LEU A 11 -27.89 -33.90 2.56
CA LEU A 11 -27.25 -33.06 1.53
C LEU A 11 -27.95 -31.71 1.32
N GLU A 12 -29.25 -31.68 1.57
CA GLU A 12 -30.11 -30.50 1.52
C GLU A 12 -29.97 -29.58 2.76
N CYS A 13 -29.27 -30.04 3.81
CA CYS A 13 -29.05 -29.25 5.01
C CYS A 13 -27.90 -28.25 4.82
N ILE A 14 -28.19 -26.95 5.01
CA ILE A 14 -27.18 -25.87 4.93
C ILE A 14 -26.46 -25.59 6.26
N ASN A 15 -26.72 -26.40 7.29
CA ASN A 15 -26.14 -26.24 8.63
C ASN A 15 -26.33 -24.82 9.22
N CYS A 16 -27.54 -24.27 9.15
CA CYS A 16 -27.86 -22.93 9.68
C CYS A 16 -28.26 -22.87 11.17
N ALA A 17 -28.36 -24.03 11.85
CA ALA A 17 -28.77 -24.18 13.26
C ALA A 17 -30.21 -23.78 13.65
N LEU A 18 -31.07 -23.34 12.72
CA LEU A 18 -32.44 -22.91 13.07
C LEU A 18 -33.28 -24.00 13.76
N CYS A 19 -33.00 -25.27 13.44
CA CYS A 19 -33.64 -26.43 14.07
C CYS A 19 -33.21 -26.65 15.52
N ILE A 20 -31.97 -26.28 15.88
CA ILE A 20 -31.46 -26.34 17.26
C ILE A 20 -32.26 -25.37 18.13
N ASP A 21 -32.37 -24.12 17.67
CA ASP A 21 -33.07 -23.06 18.39
C ASP A 21 -34.55 -23.41 18.64
N ALA A 22 -35.24 -23.87 17.58
CA ALA A 22 -36.64 -24.27 17.67
C ALA A 22 -36.85 -25.47 18.62
N CYS A 23 -35.95 -26.45 18.58
CA CYS A 23 -36.02 -27.62 19.47
C CYS A 23 -35.80 -27.21 20.93
N ASP A 24 -34.76 -26.42 21.20
CA ASP A 24 -34.42 -25.98 22.55
C ASP A 24 -35.53 -25.10 23.15
N GLU A 25 -36.22 -24.29 22.35
CA GLU A 25 -37.37 -23.51 22.80
C GLU A 25 -38.51 -24.41 23.33
N ILE A 26 -38.85 -25.47 22.59
CA ILE A 26 -39.88 -26.43 23.02
C ILE A 26 -39.41 -27.20 24.25
N MET A 27 -38.16 -27.66 24.28
CA MET A 27 -37.61 -28.41 25.42
C MET A 27 -37.67 -27.60 26.72
N LYS A 28 -37.35 -26.30 26.65
CA LYS A 28 -37.51 -25.37 27.78
C LYS A 28 -38.98 -25.28 28.24
N LYS A 29 -39.93 -25.15 27.31
CA LYS A 29 -41.38 -25.07 27.62
C LYS A 29 -41.92 -26.32 28.28
N VAL A 30 -41.44 -27.51 27.89
CA VAL A 30 -41.90 -28.80 28.46
C VAL A 30 -41.07 -29.26 29.66
N GLY A 31 -40.11 -28.46 30.13
CA GLY A 31 -39.28 -28.79 31.30
C GLY A 31 -38.30 -29.94 31.07
N ARG A 32 -37.80 -30.12 29.84
CA ARG A 32 -36.82 -31.16 29.48
C ARG A 32 -35.44 -30.54 29.19
N PRO A 33 -34.35 -31.31 29.33
CA PRO A 33 -33.01 -30.82 29.04
C PRO A 33 -32.82 -30.44 27.56
N ILE A 34 -32.14 -29.32 27.31
CA ILE A 34 -31.82 -28.82 25.97
C ILE A 34 -30.67 -29.59 25.30
N GLY A 35 -30.36 -29.28 24.04
CA GLY A 35 -29.22 -29.85 23.33
C GLY A 35 -29.50 -31.21 22.68
N LEU A 36 -30.77 -31.45 22.32
CA LEU A 36 -31.17 -32.66 21.58
C LEU A 36 -30.56 -32.68 20.16
N ILE A 37 -30.31 -31.49 19.61
CA ILE A 37 -29.60 -31.25 18.35
C ILE A 37 -28.43 -30.32 18.68
N ALA A 38 -27.22 -30.63 18.22
CA ALA A 38 -26.03 -29.83 18.53
C ALA A 38 -24.99 -29.92 17.40
N TYR A 39 -24.14 -28.89 17.30
CA TYR A 39 -22.91 -29.00 16.52
C TYR A 39 -21.91 -29.87 17.29
N ASP A 40 -21.74 -31.10 16.82
CA ASP A 40 -20.72 -31.98 17.35
C ASP A 40 -20.08 -32.81 16.23
N SER A 41 -18.94 -33.43 16.55
CA SER A 41 -18.29 -34.38 15.66
C SER A 41 -18.96 -35.75 15.75
N TYR A 42 -18.97 -36.50 14.65
CA TYR A 42 -19.43 -37.90 14.64
C TYR A 42 -18.77 -38.75 15.73
N ALA A 43 -17.47 -38.54 15.98
CA ALA A 43 -16.74 -39.22 17.03
C ALA A 43 -17.30 -38.95 18.45
N ASN A 44 -17.84 -37.76 18.70
CA ASN A 44 -18.49 -37.43 19.97
C ASN A 44 -19.94 -37.95 20.03
N LEU A 45 -20.65 -37.99 18.90
CA LEU A 45 -21.96 -38.64 18.82
C LEU A 45 -21.86 -40.13 19.18
N ASP A 46 -20.85 -40.83 18.65
CA ASP A 46 -20.62 -42.24 18.99
C ASP A 46 -20.21 -42.44 20.46
N ARG A 47 -19.46 -41.49 21.04
CA ARG A 47 -19.15 -41.49 22.49
C ARG A 47 -20.40 -41.26 23.33
N ALA A 48 -21.27 -40.33 22.91
CA ALA A 48 -22.53 -40.04 23.59
C ALA A 48 -23.46 -41.26 23.61
N LYS A 49 -23.56 -42.01 22.50
CA LYS A 49 -24.28 -43.31 22.45
C LYS A 49 -23.74 -44.33 23.45
N GLN A 50 -22.44 -44.26 23.77
CA GLN A 50 -21.79 -45.12 24.76
C GLN A 50 -21.83 -44.54 26.19
N GLY A 51 -22.55 -43.44 26.42
CA GLY A 51 -22.59 -42.74 27.72
C GLY A 51 -21.26 -42.09 28.13
N LYS A 52 -20.31 -41.94 27.20
CA LYS A 52 -19.00 -41.34 27.46
C LYS A 52 -19.05 -39.82 27.20
N PRO A 53 -18.35 -39.01 28.00
CA PRO A 53 -18.27 -37.57 27.74
C PRO A 53 -17.58 -37.29 26.40
N GLY A 54 -18.04 -36.23 25.73
CA GLY A 54 -17.45 -35.71 24.51
C GLY A 54 -15.98 -35.31 24.72
N ARG A 55 -15.16 -35.45 23.68
CA ARG A 55 -13.73 -35.12 23.71
C ARG A 55 -13.38 -34.16 22.58
N TYR A 56 -13.19 -32.89 22.93
CA TYR A 56 -12.78 -31.87 21.99
C TYR A 56 -11.25 -31.75 21.97
N LYS A 57 -10.64 -32.06 20.82
CA LYS A 57 -9.20 -31.84 20.58
C LYS A 57 -9.03 -30.55 19.79
N LEU A 58 -8.96 -29.41 20.49
CA LEU A 58 -8.76 -28.08 19.88
C LEU A 58 -7.34 -27.94 19.31
N ILE A 59 -6.35 -28.40 20.08
CA ILE A 59 -4.94 -28.40 19.66
C ILE A 59 -4.65 -29.74 18.95
N ARG A 60 -4.54 -29.68 17.63
CA ARG A 60 -4.12 -30.77 16.75
C ARG A 60 -2.92 -30.29 15.93
N PRO A 61 -2.00 -31.17 15.48
CA PRO A 61 -0.89 -30.75 14.63
C PRO A 61 -1.33 -29.94 13.41
N ARG A 62 -2.47 -30.31 12.80
CA ARG A 62 -3.06 -29.59 11.67
C ARG A 62 -3.60 -28.19 12.03
N THR A 63 -4.18 -28.01 13.21
CA THR A 63 -4.66 -26.67 13.65
C THR A 63 -3.49 -25.76 13.99
N ILE A 64 -2.43 -26.31 14.60
CA ILE A 64 -1.16 -25.58 14.82
C ILE A 64 -0.56 -25.16 13.47
N LEU A 65 -0.49 -26.06 12.48
CA LEU A 65 0.03 -25.74 11.15
C LEU A 65 -0.73 -24.57 10.49
N TYR A 66 -2.06 -24.60 10.53
CA TYR A 66 -2.88 -23.52 9.98
C TYR A 66 -2.71 -22.21 10.75
N GLY A 67 -2.64 -22.27 12.09
CA GLY A 67 -2.38 -21.09 12.92
C GLY A 67 -1.01 -20.48 12.62
N ALA A 68 0.02 -21.31 12.49
CA ALA A 68 1.37 -20.87 12.14
C ALA A 68 1.43 -20.25 10.73
N LEU A 69 0.76 -20.85 9.74
CA LEU A 69 0.70 -20.32 8.39
C LEU A 69 -0.03 -18.97 8.33
N MET A 70 -1.17 -18.84 9.04
CA MET A 70 -1.88 -17.57 9.16
C MET A 70 -1.04 -16.51 9.86
N ALA A 71 -0.37 -16.86 10.96
CA ALA A 71 0.53 -15.94 11.66
C ALA A 71 1.70 -15.50 10.77
N PHE A 72 2.26 -16.41 9.99
CA PHE A 72 3.34 -16.11 9.04
C PHE A 72 2.90 -15.08 7.99
N VAL A 73 1.73 -15.30 7.36
CA VAL A 73 1.17 -14.33 6.40
C VAL A 73 0.89 -12.99 7.09
N GLY A 74 0.33 -13.01 8.31
CA GLY A 74 0.09 -11.80 9.08
C GLY A 74 1.36 -10.99 9.34
N VAL A 75 2.45 -11.67 9.72
CA VAL A 75 3.77 -11.03 9.91
C VAL A 75 4.28 -10.43 8.60
N LEU A 76 4.17 -11.15 7.48
CA LEU A 76 4.58 -10.62 6.17
C LEU A 76 3.78 -9.37 5.79
N MET A 77 2.46 -9.34 6.05
CA MET A 77 1.63 -8.17 5.78
C MET A 77 2.02 -6.98 6.65
N ILE A 78 2.23 -7.19 7.95
CA ILE A 78 2.68 -6.14 8.88
C ILE A 78 4.03 -5.59 8.45
N TYR A 79 4.97 -6.47 8.08
CA TYR A 79 6.28 -6.07 7.57
C TYR A 79 6.14 -5.21 6.31
N ALA A 80 5.40 -5.69 5.30
CA ALA A 80 5.20 -4.97 4.05
C ALA A 80 4.54 -3.59 4.26
N LEU A 81 3.59 -3.49 5.20
CA LEU A 81 2.96 -2.22 5.56
C LEU A 81 3.93 -1.27 6.27
N SER A 82 4.74 -1.80 7.18
CA SER A 82 5.69 -1.01 7.98
C SER A 82 6.87 -0.48 7.15
N THR A 83 7.28 -1.22 6.11
CA THR A 83 8.38 -0.81 5.20
C THR A 83 7.88 -0.12 3.93
N ARG A 84 6.59 0.23 3.84
CA ARG A 84 6.03 0.92 2.68
C ARG A 84 6.63 2.31 2.55
N GLN A 85 7.11 2.66 1.36
CA GLN A 85 7.49 4.03 1.04
C GLN A 85 6.26 4.93 0.99
N THR A 86 6.27 6.00 1.80
CA THR A 86 5.16 6.97 1.89
C THR A 86 5.40 8.24 1.08
N MET A 87 6.54 8.34 0.40
CA MET A 87 6.92 9.49 -0.42
C MET A 87 7.32 9.02 -1.83
N GLY A 88 6.84 9.73 -2.85
CA GLY A 88 7.15 9.46 -4.24
C GLY A 88 7.45 10.72 -5.02
N LEU A 89 8.33 10.60 -6.03
CA LEU A 89 8.67 11.66 -6.97
C LEU A 89 8.45 11.16 -8.38
N ASN A 90 7.68 11.91 -9.18
CA ASN A 90 7.57 11.66 -10.60
C ASN A 90 7.90 12.94 -11.38
N VAL A 91 8.87 12.84 -12.28
CA VAL A 91 9.38 13.97 -13.06
C VAL A 91 8.87 13.87 -14.49
N ILE A 92 8.11 14.85 -14.91
CA ILE A 92 7.59 14.95 -16.27
C ILE A 92 8.27 16.13 -16.94
N ARG A 93 9.09 15.84 -17.96
CA ARG A 93 9.67 16.88 -18.81
C ARG A 93 8.62 17.44 -19.77
N ASP A 94 8.59 18.76 -19.93
CA ASP A 94 7.76 19.39 -20.95
C ASP A 94 8.33 19.08 -22.35
N ARG A 95 7.42 18.79 -23.29
CA ARG A 95 7.78 18.42 -24.66
C ARG A 95 7.71 19.60 -25.62
N SER A 96 7.05 20.69 -25.25
CA SER A 96 6.80 21.82 -26.14
C SER A 96 6.90 23.17 -25.41
N PRO A 97 7.99 23.92 -25.57
CA PRO A 97 9.17 23.65 -26.39
C PRO A 97 10.10 22.59 -25.78
N PRO A 98 10.88 21.84 -26.59
CA PRO A 98 11.78 20.80 -26.08
C PRO A 98 12.97 21.35 -25.31
N PHE A 99 13.41 22.59 -25.61
CA PHE A 99 14.39 23.41 -24.88
C PHE A 99 14.26 24.87 -25.34
N VAL A 100 14.67 25.82 -24.50
CA VAL A 100 14.71 27.27 -24.82
C VAL A 100 16.12 27.80 -24.64
N ARG A 101 16.67 28.50 -25.64
CA ARG A 101 17.93 29.22 -25.51
C ARG A 101 17.68 30.60 -24.91
N LEU A 102 18.37 30.94 -23.82
CA LEU A 102 18.34 32.26 -23.21
C LEU A 102 19.30 33.23 -23.91
N ALA A 103 19.15 34.53 -23.63
CA ALA A 103 19.97 35.59 -24.22
C ALA A 103 21.47 35.49 -23.86
N ASP A 104 21.80 34.85 -22.76
CA ASP A 104 23.17 34.54 -22.32
C ASP A 104 23.77 33.29 -23.00
N GLY A 105 23.02 32.66 -23.91
CA GLY A 105 23.40 31.42 -24.60
C GLY A 105 23.15 30.15 -23.79
N SER A 106 22.68 30.25 -22.53
CA SER A 106 22.31 29.10 -21.71
C SER A 106 21.05 28.40 -22.26
N ILE A 107 20.87 27.13 -21.90
CA ILE A 107 19.73 26.32 -22.36
C ILE A 107 18.85 26.01 -21.15
N ARG A 108 17.53 26.26 -21.29
CA ARG A 108 16.51 25.98 -20.28
C ARG A 108 15.60 24.85 -20.72
N ASN A 109 15.38 23.90 -19.82
CA ASN A 109 14.37 22.84 -19.95
C ASN A 109 13.34 22.96 -18.82
N ASP A 110 12.08 22.70 -19.14
CA ASP A 110 10.97 22.83 -18.22
C ASP A 110 10.51 21.46 -17.74
N TYR A 111 10.29 21.33 -16.43
CA TYR A 111 9.88 20.08 -15.78
C TYR A 111 8.70 20.33 -14.84
N ALA A 112 7.75 19.41 -14.84
CA ALA A 112 6.68 19.31 -13.86
C ALA A 112 6.99 18.13 -12.93
N LEU A 113 7.31 18.42 -11.67
CA LEU A 113 7.51 17.42 -10.64
C LEU A 113 6.19 17.19 -9.91
N LYS A 114 5.80 15.93 -9.82
CA LYS A 114 4.67 15.47 -9.03
C LYS A 114 5.23 14.86 -7.76
N LEU A 115 5.10 15.59 -6.65
CA LEU A 115 5.51 15.14 -5.34
C LEU A 115 4.30 14.48 -4.68
N ILE A 116 4.43 13.20 -4.38
CA ILE A 116 3.35 12.38 -3.84
C ILE A 116 3.64 12.18 -2.36
N ASN A 117 2.78 12.74 -1.50
CA ASN A 117 2.83 12.52 -0.06
C ASN A 117 1.66 11.63 0.34
N MET A 118 1.96 10.41 0.79
CA MET A 118 0.96 9.41 1.21
C MET A 118 0.79 9.38 2.74
N THR A 119 1.24 10.42 3.44
CA THR A 119 1.02 10.58 4.89
C THR A 119 -0.06 11.60 5.20
N ASP A 120 -0.60 11.53 6.42
CA ASP A 120 -1.69 12.37 6.93
C ASP A 120 -1.22 13.75 7.43
N HIS A 121 0.07 14.06 7.30
CA HIS A 121 0.66 15.34 7.67
C HIS A 121 1.44 15.97 6.51
N PRO A 122 1.45 17.31 6.40
CA PRO A 122 2.23 17.99 5.37
C PRO A 122 3.73 17.80 5.64
N ARG A 123 4.52 17.56 4.59
CA ARG A 123 5.96 17.35 4.67
C ARG A 123 6.70 18.46 3.92
N ARG A 124 7.86 18.87 4.45
CA ARG A 124 8.76 19.81 3.76
C ARG A 124 9.87 19.03 3.09
N VAL A 125 9.92 19.14 1.77
CA VAL A 125 10.83 18.38 0.92
C VAL A 125 11.78 19.32 0.18
N GLN A 126 13.06 18.99 0.25
CA GLN A 126 14.12 19.67 -0.49
C GLN A 126 14.36 18.94 -1.81
N ILE A 127 14.41 19.70 -2.91
CA ILE A 127 14.63 19.18 -4.25
C ILE A 127 16.07 19.45 -4.67
N ALA A 128 16.80 18.38 -4.96
CA ALA A 128 18.17 18.43 -5.46
C ALA A 128 18.26 17.87 -6.88
N LEU A 129 19.21 18.39 -7.65
CA LEU A 129 19.53 17.94 -9.01
C LEU A 129 20.95 17.37 -9.05
N ALA A 130 21.11 16.21 -9.67
CA ALA A 130 22.40 15.59 -9.94
C ALA A 130 22.53 15.18 -11.42
N GLY A 131 23.77 15.08 -11.91
CA GLY A 131 24.08 14.54 -13.24
C GLY A 131 24.41 15.57 -14.32
N LEU A 132 24.31 16.87 -14.05
CA LEU A 132 24.67 17.92 -15.01
C LEU A 132 25.52 19.00 -14.33
N GLU A 133 26.81 19.07 -14.67
CA GLU A 133 27.74 20.03 -14.09
C GLU A 133 27.39 21.47 -14.50
N GLY A 134 27.32 22.36 -13.51
CA GLY A 134 26.98 23.77 -13.73
C GLY A 134 25.50 24.07 -13.96
N ALA A 135 24.61 23.06 -13.90
CA ALA A 135 23.18 23.26 -14.00
C ALA A 135 22.62 23.96 -12.76
N ARG A 136 21.71 24.91 -12.97
CA ARG A 136 21.02 25.66 -11.93
C ARG A 136 19.53 25.41 -12.00
N LEU A 137 18.93 25.17 -10.84
CA LEU A 137 17.48 25.11 -10.69
C LEU A 137 16.94 26.54 -10.58
N GLN A 138 15.94 26.85 -11.39
CA GLN A 138 15.11 28.05 -11.29
C GLN A 138 13.69 27.60 -10.98
N ALA A 139 13.22 27.89 -9.78
CA ALA A 139 11.85 27.68 -9.35
C ALA A 139 11.28 28.97 -8.74
N PRO A 140 9.96 29.21 -8.80
CA PRO A 140 9.34 30.36 -8.13
C PRO A 140 9.52 30.37 -6.60
N ALA A 141 9.81 29.20 -6.02
CA ALA A 141 10.02 28.99 -4.59
C ALA A 141 11.50 28.65 -4.28
N LEU A 142 12.43 29.47 -4.76
CA LEU A 142 13.82 29.41 -4.28
C LEU A 142 13.90 30.07 -2.90
N ASP A 143 14.54 29.39 -1.95
CA ASP A 143 14.98 30.05 -0.72
C ASP A 143 16.27 30.86 -0.95
N ALA A 144 16.64 31.69 0.03
CA ALA A 144 17.82 32.54 -0.04
C ALA A 144 19.16 31.75 -0.07
N SER A 145 19.12 30.45 0.20
CA SER A 145 20.26 29.53 0.20
C SER A 145 20.46 28.86 -1.17
N GLY A 146 19.53 29.04 -2.11
CA GLY A 146 19.54 28.39 -3.42
C GLY A 146 18.92 26.99 -3.41
N ASP A 147 18.31 26.59 -2.29
CA ASP A 147 17.58 25.34 -2.16
C ASP A 147 16.11 25.52 -2.54
N VAL A 148 15.55 24.51 -3.21
CA VAL A 148 14.13 24.49 -3.58
C VAL A 148 13.40 23.64 -2.54
N VAL A 149 12.85 24.31 -1.53
CA VAL A 149 12.04 23.66 -0.48
C VAL A 149 10.56 23.86 -0.81
N VAL A 150 9.83 22.75 -0.92
CA VAL A 150 8.40 22.77 -1.19
C VAL A 150 7.65 22.05 -0.07
N GLN A 151 6.48 22.58 0.29
CA GLN A 151 5.56 21.89 1.18
C GLN A 151 4.66 20.96 0.36
N ALA A 152 4.76 19.66 0.58
CA ALA A 152 3.85 18.66 0.03
C ALA A 152 2.68 18.45 1.00
N ASN A 153 1.47 18.77 0.55
CA ASN A 153 0.26 18.63 1.37
C ASN A 153 -0.01 17.15 1.74
N ALA A 154 -0.66 16.92 2.88
CA ALA A 154 -1.05 15.58 3.33
C ALA A 154 -1.95 14.87 2.30
N ASP A 155 -1.76 13.55 2.16
CA ASP A 155 -2.53 12.63 1.31
C ASP A 155 -2.84 13.18 -0.09
N SER A 156 -1.84 13.78 -0.73
CA SER A 156 -2.05 14.49 -1.99
C SER A 156 -0.83 14.50 -2.88
N VAL A 157 -1.07 14.92 -4.13
CA VAL A 157 -0.01 15.14 -5.13
C VAL A 157 0.17 16.64 -5.33
N THR A 158 1.33 17.15 -4.94
CA THR A 158 1.71 18.55 -5.14
C THR A 158 2.49 18.68 -6.45
N ASN A 159 1.98 19.51 -7.37
CA ASN A 159 2.62 19.75 -8.65
C ASN A 159 3.51 20.99 -8.57
N VAL A 160 4.80 20.84 -8.87
CA VAL A 160 5.78 21.92 -8.86
C VAL A 160 6.40 22.03 -10.24
N ARG A 161 6.39 23.24 -10.80
CA ARG A 161 7.08 23.55 -12.06
C ARG A 161 8.47 24.06 -11.74
N ILE A 162 9.48 23.40 -12.29
CA ILE A 162 10.88 23.76 -12.10
C ILE A 162 11.54 23.87 -13.47
N HIS A 163 12.39 24.88 -13.61
CA HIS A 163 13.18 25.13 -14.78
C HIS A 163 14.62 24.74 -14.48
N VAL A 164 15.21 23.91 -15.33
CA VAL A 164 16.64 23.57 -15.23
C VAL A 164 17.37 24.38 -16.29
N VAL A 165 18.31 25.22 -15.87
CA VAL A 165 19.15 26.02 -16.78
C VAL A 165 20.56 25.46 -16.75
N ALA A 166 21.08 25.10 -17.93
CA ALA A 166 22.43 24.60 -18.08
C ALA A 166 23.28 25.58 -18.93
N PRO A 167 24.59 25.70 -18.63
CA PRO A 167 25.49 26.57 -19.36
C PRO A 167 25.63 26.19 -20.84
N SER A 168 26.06 27.14 -21.68
CA SER A 168 26.17 27.00 -23.13
C SER A 168 27.22 26.00 -23.61
N ASN A 169 28.07 25.50 -22.71
CA ASN A 169 29.11 24.50 -22.97
C ASN A 169 28.59 23.04 -22.95
N VAL A 170 27.32 22.83 -22.62
CA VAL A 170 26.71 21.49 -22.64
C VAL A 170 26.57 21.02 -24.09
N GLY A 171 27.20 19.88 -24.42
CA GLY A 171 27.20 19.32 -25.77
C GLY A 171 25.78 19.06 -26.30
N ALA A 172 25.60 19.09 -27.61
CA ALA A 172 24.30 18.78 -28.21
C ALA A 172 23.91 17.31 -27.95
N GLY A 173 22.64 17.06 -27.60
CA GLY A 173 22.10 15.73 -27.33
C GLY A 173 21.27 15.65 -26.04
N SER A 174 21.04 14.41 -25.61
CA SER A 174 20.28 14.07 -24.41
C SER A 174 21.25 13.72 -23.27
N HIS A 175 21.23 14.51 -22.20
CA HIS A 175 22.03 14.29 -20.99
C HIS A 175 21.17 13.70 -19.89
N HIS A 176 21.69 12.72 -19.15
CA HIS A 176 20.94 12.12 -18.04
C HIS A 176 21.01 13.04 -16.83
N LEU A 177 19.88 13.22 -16.16
CA LEU A 177 19.81 13.96 -14.90
C LEU A 177 18.92 13.20 -13.92
N THR A 178 19.20 13.36 -12.64
CA THR A 178 18.42 12.73 -11.58
C THR A 178 17.92 13.79 -10.63
N PHE A 179 16.61 13.87 -10.47
CA PHE A 179 16.00 14.65 -9.40
C PHE A 179 15.93 13.78 -8.15
N THR A 180 16.35 14.35 -7.03
CA THR A 180 16.27 13.71 -5.72
C THR A 180 15.46 14.62 -4.81
N ILE A 181 14.40 14.08 -4.19
CA ILE A 181 13.73 14.78 -3.09
C ILE A 181 14.17 14.16 -1.77
N ARG A 182 14.43 15.02 -0.79
CA ARG A 182 14.74 14.64 0.58
C ARG A 182 13.74 15.30 1.53
N ASP A 183 13.11 14.50 2.37
CA ASP A 183 12.31 15.00 3.48
C ASP A 183 13.23 15.61 4.53
N THR A 184 12.95 16.85 4.94
CA THR A 184 13.78 17.58 5.93
C THR A 184 13.57 17.10 7.36
N GLU A 185 12.49 16.38 7.64
CA GLU A 185 12.14 15.93 8.99
C GLU A 185 12.45 14.44 9.19
N THR A 186 12.08 13.59 8.23
CA THR A 186 12.32 12.13 8.34
C THR A 186 13.62 11.67 7.68
N GLY A 187 14.19 12.49 6.79
CA GLY A 187 15.34 12.10 5.98
C GLY A 187 15.02 11.10 4.86
N ASP A 188 13.74 10.80 4.61
CA ASP A 188 13.31 9.94 3.51
C ASP A 188 13.79 10.52 2.17
N VAL A 189 14.21 9.65 1.26
CA VAL A 189 14.73 10.05 -0.05
C VAL A 189 13.94 9.34 -1.16
N ALA A 190 13.51 10.09 -2.16
CA ALA A 190 12.96 9.53 -3.40
C ALA A 190 13.67 10.14 -4.61
N THR A 191 14.01 9.29 -5.58
CA THR A 191 14.79 9.67 -6.77
C THR A 191 14.00 9.37 -8.04
N SER A 192 14.07 10.26 -9.02
CA SER A 192 13.51 10.03 -10.35
C SER A 192 14.50 10.50 -11.41
N ALA A 193 14.84 9.61 -12.34
CA ALA A 193 15.67 9.94 -13.49
C ALA A 193 14.87 10.70 -14.54
N SER A 194 15.55 11.58 -15.29
CA SER A 194 15.03 12.27 -16.46
C SER A 194 16.18 12.60 -17.44
N ALA A 195 15.85 13.32 -18.50
CA ALA A 195 16.82 13.74 -19.50
C ALA A 195 16.77 15.26 -19.75
N PHE A 196 17.91 15.86 -20.02
CA PHE A 196 18.09 17.25 -20.40
C PHE A 196 18.46 17.29 -21.88
N LEU A 197 17.72 18.04 -22.68
CA LEU A 197 17.99 18.20 -24.11
C LEU A 197 18.75 19.51 -24.36
N ALA A 198 19.84 19.41 -25.10
CA ALA A 198 20.63 20.55 -25.56
C ALA A 198 20.85 20.45 -27.08
N GLY A 199 20.76 21.57 -27.80
CA GLY A 199 21.55 21.77 -29.01
C GLY A 199 21.16 21.07 -30.33
N SER A 200 20.16 20.18 -30.41
CA SER A 200 19.59 19.76 -31.70
C SER A 200 18.15 19.23 -31.55
N PRO A 201 17.21 19.57 -32.45
CA PRO A 201 15.99 18.78 -32.59
C PRO A 201 16.33 17.38 -33.10
N PRO A 202 15.48 16.37 -32.83
CA PRO A 202 15.56 15.07 -33.51
C PRO A 202 15.34 15.22 -35.03
#